data_AF-A0A7V3HC66-F1
#
_entry.id   AF-A0A7V3HC66-F1
#
_cell.length_a   1.000
_cell.length_b   1.000
_cell.length_c   1.000
_cell.angle_alpha   90.00
_cell.angle_beta   90.00
_cell.angle_gamma   90.00
#
_symmetry.space_group_name_H-M   'P 1'
#
loop_
_entity.id
_entity.type
_entity.pdbx_description
1 polymer ?
#
loop_
_entity_poly.entity_id
_entity_poly.type
_entity_poly.pdbx_seq_one_letter_code
_entity_poly.pdbx_strand_id
1 'polypeptide(L)'
;MREIKINDKISVSNELPIVFIAGTCVIESYENYYETIKYLKKLFSKSKINFIAKASFDKANRTSLKSYRGPGLEKGSEILKAIKKELDLTLLVDIHEPYQAEIVAKYADIIQIPAFLCRQTDIVLSAARTGKTVN
;
A
#
# COMPACT_ATOMS: atom_id res chain seq x y z
N MET A 1 -5.54 -22.11 10.46
CA MET A 1 -4.48 -21.50 9.61
C MET A 1 -3.77 -20.36 10.36
N ARG A 2 -2.66 -19.82 9.83
CA ARG A 2 -1.98 -18.68 10.47
C ARG A 2 -2.79 -17.39 10.31
N GLU A 3 -3.10 -16.73 11.42
CA GLU A 3 -3.61 -15.36 11.42
C GLU A 3 -2.46 -14.36 11.41
N ILE A 4 -2.61 -13.29 10.61
CA ILE A 4 -1.69 -12.16 10.55
C ILE A 4 -2.44 -10.92 11.02
N LYS A 5 -2.03 -10.37 12.17
CA LYS A 5 -2.55 -9.09 12.67
C LYS A 5 -1.80 -7.94 11.96
N ILE A 6 -2.49 -7.20 11.10
CA ILE A 6 -1.89 -6.07 10.37
C ILE A 6 -1.76 -4.85 11.29
N ASN A 7 -2.81 -4.55 12.04
CA ASN A 7 -2.87 -3.51 13.07
C ASN A 7 -4.02 -3.83 14.04
N ASP A 8 -4.39 -2.89 14.91
CA ASP A 8 -5.45 -3.11 15.89
C ASP A 8 -6.86 -3.21 15.29
N LYS A 9 -7.03 -2.94 14.00
CA LYS A 9 -8.33 -2.92 13.32
C LYS A 9 -8.54 -4.12 12.39
N ILE A 10 -7.47 -4.66 11.82
CA ILE A 10 -7.56 -5.69 10.76
C ILE A 10 -6.60 -6.84 11.05
N SER A 11 -7.17 -8.04 11.05
CA SER A 11 -6.47 -9.33 10.95
C SER A 11 -6.87 -10.04 9.65
N VAL A 12 -5.95 -10.83 9.08
CA VAL A 12 -6.20 -11.64 7.89
C VAL A 12 -5.81 -13.10 8.12
N SER A 13 -6.62 -14.02 7.61
CA SER A 13 -6.44 -15.47 7.61
C SER A 13 -7.37 -16.05 6.56
N ASN A 14 -7.07 -17.21 5.98
CA ASN A 14 -8.01 -17.86 5.05
C ASN A 14 -9.20 -18.54 5.78
N GLU A 15 -9.30 -18.40 7.11
CA GLU A 15 -10.45 -18.78 7.94
C GLU A 15 -11.28 -17.56 8.40
N LEU A 16 -10.80 -16.33 8.18
CA LEU A 16 -11.51 -15.11 8.53
C LEU A 16 -12.33 -14.59 7.36
N PRO A 17 -13.33 -13.72 7.60
CA PRO A 17 -14.03 -13.02 6.53
C PRO A 17 -13.07 -12.32 5.58
N ILE A 18 -13.44 -12.28 4.29
CA ILE A 18 -12.62 -11.66 3.25
C ILE A 18 -12.32 -10.19 3.56
N VAL A 19 -11.07 -9.79 3.35
CA VAL A 19 -10.61 -8.40 3.41
C VAL A 19 -10.23 -7.95 2.00
N PHE A 20 -10.71 -6.78 1.57
CA PHE A 20 -10.42 -6.26 0.24
C PHE A 20 -9.21 -5.34 0.26
N ILE A 21 -8.26 -5.55 -0.64
CA ILE A 21 -7.18 -4.60 -0.92
C ILE A 21 -7.59 -3.83 -2.18
N ALA A 22 -7.82 -2.53 -2.06
CA ALA A 22 -8.35 -1.72 -3.16
C ALA A 22 -7.78 -0.29 -3.17
N GLY A 23 -7.82 0.36 -4.33
CA GLY A 23 -7.34 1.72 -4.51
C GLY A 23 -6.98 1.99 -5.96
N THR A 24 -6.19 3.03 -6.22
CA THR A 24 -5.76 3.36 -7.58
C THR A 24 -4.48 2.62 -7.96
N CYS A 25 -4.24 2.48 -9.27
CA CYS A 25 -3.05 1.80 -9.78
C CYS A 25 -1.76 2.58 -9.49
N VAL A 26 -1.83 3.92 -9.57
CA VAL A 26 -0.78 4.89 -9.28
C VAL A 26 -1.42 6.13 -8.67
N ILE A 27 -0.69 6.87 -7.86
CA ILE A 27 -1.14 8.19 -7.40
C ILE A 27 -1.02 9.17 -8.59
N GLU A 28 -2.12 9.83 -8.94
CA GLU A 28 -2.15 10.86 -9.99
C GLU A 28 -2.10 12.26 -9.37
N SER A 29 -2.88 12.50 -8.32
CA SER A 29 -2.85 13.69 -7.48
C SER A 29 -3.35 13.37 -6.06
N TYR A 30 -3.22 14.33 -5.15
CA TYR A 30 -3.78 14.22 -3.80
C TYR A 30 -5.31 14.03 -3.87
N GLU A 31 -5.99 14.92 -4.59
CA GLU A 31 -7.44 15.00 -4.71
C GLU A 31 -8.02 13.72 -5.34
N ASN A 32 -7.39 13.24 -6.40
CA ASN A 32 -7.82 12.02 -7.09
C ASN A 32 -7.76 10.80 -6.16
N TYR A 33 -6.65 10.62 -5.46
CA TYR A 33 -6.50 9.48 -4.55
C TYR A 33 -7.41 9.64 -3.32
N TYR A 34 -7.48 10.84 -2.74
CA TYR A 34 -8.30 11.13 -1.58
C TYR A 34 -9.79 10.84 -1.83
N GLU A 35 -10.37 11.39 -2.90
CA GLU A 35 -11.79 11.19 -3.20
C GLU A 35 -12.10 9.73 -3.55
N THR A 36 -11.20 9.05 -4.26
CA THR A 36 -11.33 7.61 -4.55
C THR A 36 -11.37 6.79 -3.26
N ILE A 37 -10.40 6.98 -2.36
CA ILE A 37 -10.33 6.20 -1.13
C ILE A 37 -11.47 6.56 -0.16
N LYS A 38 -11.86 7.83 -0.09
CA LYS A 38 -13.02 8.27 0.69
C LYS A 38 -14.31 7.61 0.21
N TYR A 39 -14.50 7.52 -1.10
CA TYR A 39 -15.62 6.79 -1.69
C TYR A 39 -15.58 5.30 -1.33
N LEU A 40 -14.43 4.63 -1.54
CA LEU A 40 -14.27 3.20 -1.22
C LEU A 40 -14.52 2.92 0.28
N LYS A 41 -13.97 3.75 1.18
CA LYS A 41 -14.20 3.64 2.62
C LYS A 41 -15.69 3.71 2.95
N LYS A 42 -16.44 4.64 2.32
CA LYS A 42 -17.90 4.76 2.49
C LYS A 42 -18.65 3.56 1.90
N LEU A 43 -18.17 2.98 0.81
CA LEU A 43 -18.78 1.81 0.19
C LEU A 43 -18.63 0.57 1.08
N PHE A 44 -17.40 0.26 1.49
CA PHE A 44 -17.11 -0.92 2.32
C PHE A 44 -17.73 -0.81 3.72
N SER A 45 -17.82 0.40 4.30
CA SER A 45 -18.46 0.58 5.61
C SER A 45 -19.95 0.25 5.60
N LYS A 46 -20.67 0.57 4.50
CA LYS A 46 -22.09 0.19 4.34
C LYS A 46 -22.27 -1.33 4.35
N SER A 47 -21.33 -2.06 3.75
CA SER A 47 -21.35 -3.52 3.68
C SER A 47 -20.73 -4.19 4.91
N LYS A 48 -20.21 -3.44 5.88
CA LYS A 48 -19.47 -3.94 7.06
C LYS A 48 -18.29 -4.85 6.67
N ILE A 49 -17.65 -4.56 5.55
CA ILE A 49 -16.51 -5.31 5.03
C ILE A 49 -15.23 -4.53 5.33
N ASN A 50 -14.19 -5.24 5.79
CA ASN A 50 -12.88 -4.64 6.00
C ASN A 50 -12.17 -4.41 4.66
N PHE A 51 -11.48 -3.28 4.58
CA PHE A 51 -10.74 -2.87 3.39
C PHE A 51 -9.40 -2.25 3.77
N ILE A 52 -8.39 -2.52 2.94
CA ILE A 52 -7.04 -1.97 3.01
C ILE A 52 -6.84 -1.10 1.77
N ALA A 53 -6.51 0.17 1.98
CA ALA A 53 -6.19 1.09 0.90
C ALA A 53 -4.86 0.71 0.23
N LYS A 54 -4.80 0.80 -1.09
CA LYS A 54 -3.60 0.50 -1.88
C LYS A 54 -3.26 1.65 -2.82
N ALA A 55 -1.98 2.00 -2.88
CA ALA A 55 -1.45 2.89 -3.90
C ALA A 55 -0.04 2.49 -4.33
N SER A 56 0.38 3.00 -5.49
CA SER A 56 1.77 3.04 -5.92
C SER A 56 2.20 4.49 -6.10
N PHE A 57 3.34 4.87 -5.53
CA PHE A 57 3.95 6.18 -5.77
C PHE A 57 4.81 6.21 -7.05
N ASP A 58 5.23 5.03 -7.51
CA ASP A 58 6.04 4.85 -8.72
C ASP A 58 5.55 3.61 -9.50
N LYS A 59 5.71 3.62 -10.82
CA LYS A 59 5.52 2.47 -11.71
C LYS A 59 6.86 2.17 -12.37
N ALA A 60 7.71 1.41 -11.67
CA ALA A 60 9.08 1.11 -12.12
C ALA A 60 9.18 0.15 -13.34
N ASN A 61 8.05 -0.29 -13.88
CA ASN A 61 7.97 -1.33 -14.91
C ASN A 61 7.15 -0.89 -16.14
N ARG A 62 7.13 0.40 -16.46
CA ARG A 62 6.51 0.89 -17.71
C ARG A 62 7.36 0.48 -18.91
N THR A 63 6.70 0.08 -20.01
CA THR A 63 7.37 -0.29 -21.27
C THR A 63 8.09 0.89 -21.94
N SER A 64 7.61 2.11 -21.74
CA SER A 64 8.18 3.33 -22.32
C SER A 64 8.65 4.30 -21.24
N LEU A 65 9.86 4.84 -21.41
CA LEU A 65 10.45 5.84 -20.50
C LEU A 65 9.65 7.15 -20.43
N LYS A 66 8.87 7.49 -21.48
CA LYS A 66 8.05 8.71 -21.53
C LYS A 66 6.73 8.57 -20.79
N SER A 67 6.38 7.35 -20.35
CA SER A 67 5.14 7.11 -19.62
C SER A 67 5.17 7.75 -18.23
N TYR A 68 4.05 8.34 -17.81
CA TYR A 68 3.89 8.80 -16.43
C TYR A 68 4.09 7.64 -15.44
N ARG A 69 4.87 7.88 -14.38
CA ARG A 69 5.21 6.86 -13.39
C ARG A 69 4.59 7.09 -12.02
N GLY A 70 3.99 8.25 -11.77
CA GLY A 70 3.56 8.66 -10.45
C GLY A 70 4.38 9.83 -9.92
N PRO A 71 4.07 10.31 -8.71
CA PRO A 71 4.74 11.44 -8.08
C PRO A 71 6.14 11.12 -7.53
N GLY A 72 6.55 9.84 -7.54
CA GLY A 72 7.81 9.40 -6.95
C GLY A 72 7.75 9.28 -5.42
N LEU A 73 8.83 8.79 -4.83
CA LEU A 73 8.87 8.40 -3.42
C LEU A 73 8.57 9.55 -2.46
N GLU A 74 9.21 10.70 -2.65
CA GLU A 74 9.11 11.83 -1.71
C GLU A 74 7.69 12.41 -1.69
N LYS A 75 7.22 12.88 -2.85
CA LYS A 75 5.89 13.49 -2.96
C LYS A 75 4.77 12.46 -2.74
N GLY A 76 4.95 11.23 -3.21
CA GLY A 76 4.02 10.14 -2.96
C GLY A 76 3.92 9.80 -1.46
N SER A 77 5.04 9.77 -0.73
CA SER A 77 5.05 9.55 0.72
C SER A 77 4.32 10.67 1.47
N GLU A 78 4.50 11.93 1.07
CA GLU A 78 3.79 13.07 1.65
C GLU A 78 2.27 12.93 1.49
N ILE A 79 1.82 12.68 0.26
CA ILE A 79 0.39 12.49 -0.07
C ILE A 79 -0.19 11.32 0.73
N LEU A 80 0.46 10.16 0.71
CA LEU A 80 -0.05 8.96 1.37
C LEU A 80 -0.08 9.10 2.90
N LYS A 81 0.91 9.76 3.50
CA LYS A 81 0.91 10.06 4.95
C LYS A 81 -0.27 10.94 5.35
N ALA A 82 -0.50 12.03 4.60
CA ALA A 82 -1.60 12.94 4.85
C ALA A 82 -2.95 12.21 4.75
N ILE A 83 -3.19 11.50 3.65
CA ILE A 83 -4.46 10.81 3.41
C ILE A 83 -4.69 9.67 4.39
N LYS A 84 -3.65 8.90 4.74
CA LYS A 84 -3.75 7.85 5.78
C LYS A 84 -4.19 8.44 7.11
N LYS A 85 -3.64 9.59 7.51
CA LYS A 85 -3.99 10.27 8.76
C LYS A 85 -5.41 10.83 8.71
N GLU A 86 -5.77 11.55 7.64
CA GLU A 86 -7.09 12.18 7.51
C GLU A 86 -8.24 11.17 7.42
N LEU A 87 -8.01 10.07 6.71
CA LEU A 87 -9.02 9.03 6.50
C LEU A 87 -8.82 7.82 7.42
N ASP A 88 -7.88 7.86 8.37
CA ASP A 88 -7.63 6.81 9.36
C ASP A 88 -7.55 5.39 8.73
N LEU A 89 -6.69 5.25 7.72
CA LEU A 89 -6.65 4.07 6.85
C LEU A 89 -5.63 3.02 7.30
N THR A 90 -5.93 1.76 6.99
CA THR A 90 -4.90 0.73 6.80
C THR A 90 -4.40 0.81 5.36
N LEU A 91 -3.09 0.91 5.14
CA LEU A 91 -2.46 1.26 3.88
C LEU A 91 -1.39 0.23 3.48
N LEU A 92 -1.49 -0.22 2.24
CA LEU A 92 -0.51 -1.06 1.54
C LEU A 92 0.16 -0.25 0.43
N VAL A 93 1.49 -0.33 0.35
CA VAL A 93 2.31 0.38 -0.65
C VAL A 93 3.39 -0.55 -1.18
N ASP A 94 3.61 -0.56 -2.49
CA ASP A 94 4.71 -1.29 -3.12
C ASP A 94 6.03 -0.51 -3.10
N ILE A 95 7.13 -1.25 -3.02
CA ILE A 95 8.50 -0.73 -3.16
C ILE A 95 9.19 -1.37 -4.36
N HIS A 96 10.14 -0.66 -4.96
CA HIS A 96 10.91 -1.11 -6.13
C HIS A 96 12.41 -1.22 -5.85
N GLU A 97 12.90 -0.60 -4.77
CA GLU A 97 14.31 -0.64 -4.38
C GLU A 97 14.47 -0.84 -2.87
N PRO A 98 15.54 -1.51 -2.40
CA PRO A 98 15.68 -1.88 -0.98
C PRO A 98 15.61 -0.71 0.00
N TYR A 99 16.20 0.45 -0.33
CA TYR A 99 16.24 1.63 0.55
C TYR A 99 14.85 2.24 0.79
N GLN A 100 13.88 1.98 -0.09
CA GLN A 100 12.54 2.52 0.01
C GLN A 100 11.76 1.88 1.16
N ALA A 101 12.14 0.65 1.56
CA ALA A 101 11.45 -0.10 2.60
C ALA A 101 11.36 0.68 3.92
N GLU A 102 12.47 1.25 4.39
CA GLU A 102 12.50 2.01 5.65
C GLU A 102 11.64 3.29 5.56
N ILE A 103 11.68 3.98 4.42
CA ILE A 103 10.91 5.21 4.21
C ILE A 103 9.41 4.91 4.19
N VAL A 104 9.01 3.87 3.46
CA VAL A 104 7.61 3.44 3.33
C VAL A 104 7.08 2.88 4.66
N ALA A 105 7.90 2.15 5.41
CA ALA A 105 7.54 1.60 6.72
C ALA A 105 7.15 2.66 7.76
N LYS A 106 7.59 3.91 7.60
CA LYS A 106 7.21 5.02 8.50
C LYS A 106 5.72 5.34 8.44
N TYR A 107 5.00 4.88 7.42
CA TYR A 107 3.59 5.21 7.24
C TYR A 107 2.72 4.08 6.69
N ALA A 108 3.26 3.13 5.93
CA ALA A 108 2.51 1.97 5.49
C ALA A 108 2.35 0.93 6.62
N ASP A 109 1.22 0.22 6.62
CA ASP A 109 1.01 -0.95 7.49
C ASP A 109 1.48 -2.23 6.81
N ILE A 110 1.43 -2.25 5.47
CA ILE A 110 1.84 -3.38 4.64
C ILE A 110 2.77 -2.88 3.53
N ILE A 111 3.88 -3.59 3.34
CA ILE A 111 4.81 -3.36 2.23
C ILE A 111 4.61 -4.46 1.20
N GLN A 112 4.35 -4.08 -0.04
CA GLN A 112 4.19 -5.03 -1.13
C GLN A 112 5.48 -5.20 -1.94
N ILE A 113 5.87 -6.44 -2.17
CA ILE A 113 6.95 -6.80 -3.08
C ILE A 113 6.37 -7.06 -4.47
N PRO A 114 6.75 -6.29 -5.51
CA PRO A 114 6.29 -6.54 -6.87
C PRO A 114 6.65 -7.95 -7.34
N ALA A 115 5.77 -8.55 -8.15
CA ALA A 115 5.95 -9.92 -8.65
C ALA A 115 7.31 -10.15 -9.35
N PHE A 116 7.78 -9.18 -10.15
CA PHE A 116 9.09 -9.28 -10.82
C PHE A 116 10.29 -9.23 -9.85
N LEU A 117 10.06 -8.76 -8.62
CA LEU A 117 11.10 -8.58 -7.60
C LEU A 117 10.99 -9.58 -6.44
N CYS A 118 10.01 -10.49 -6.46
CA CYS A 118 9.72 -11.40 -5.33
C CYS A 118 10.85 -12.39 -4.99
N ARG A 119 11.83 -12.55 -5.89
CA ARG A 119 13.02 -13.39 -5.71
C ARG A 119 14.32 -12.60 -5.54
N GLN A 120 14.24 -11.27 -5.46
CA GLN A 120 15.41 -10.43 -5.22
C GLN A 120 15.67 -10.40 -3.72
N THR A 121 16.72 -11.08 -3.28
CA THR A 121 17.02 -11.28 -1.86
C THR A 121 17.07 -9.96 -1.08
N ASP A 122 17.72 -8.93 -1.62
CA ASP A 122 17.95 -7.68 -0.89
C ASP A 122 16.67 -6.89 -0.61
N ILE A 123 15.72 -6.83 -1.55
CA ILE A 123 14.45 -6.11 -1.34
C ILE A 123 13.52 -6.88 -0.40
N VAL A 124 13.54 -8.22 -0.47
CA VAL A 124 12.78 -9.07 0.45
C VAL A 124 13.33 -8.93 1.87
N LEU A 125 14.65 -8.96 2.04
CA LEU A 125 15.29 -8.76 3.33
C LEU A 125 15.06 -7.33 3.85
N SER A 126 15.11 -6.31 3.01
CA SER A 126 14.88 -4.93 3.46
C SER A 126 13.44 -4.72 3.92
N ALA A 127 12.45 -5.25 3.21
CA ALA A 127 11.05 -5.23 3.65
C ALA A 127 10.84 -6.00 4.96
N ALA A 128 11.40 -7.22 5.07
CA ALA A 128 11.28 -8.04 6.28
C ALA A 128 11.89 -7.34 7.52
N ARG A 129 13.04 -6.66 7.37
CA ARG A 129 13.70 -5.92 8.45
C ARG A 129 12.88 -4.76 9.00
N THR A 130 11.90 -4.24 8.25
CA THR A 130 11.01 -3.16 8.73
C THR A 130 10.04 -3.61 9.82
N GLY A 131 9.82 -4.92 9.97
CA GLY A 131 8.81 -5.47 10.87
C GLY A 131 7.36 -5.23 10.43
N LYS A 132 7.12 -4.65 9.24
CA LYS A 132 5.79 -4.52 8.67
C LYS A 132 5.31 -5.84 8.08
N THR A 133 3.99 -5.98 7.93
CA THR A 133 3.42 -7.06 7.14
C THR A 133 3.92 -6.95 5.70
N VAL A 134 4.29 -8.08 5.10
CA VAL A 134 4.74 -8.15 3.71
C VAL A 134 3.66 -8.81 2.87
N ASN A 135 3.35 -8.19 1.72
CA ASN A 135 2.50 -8.76 0.67
C ASN A 135 3.33 -9.07 -0.57
#